data_AF-A0A3C0Y210-F1
#
_entry.id   AF-A0A3C0Y210-F1
#
_cell.length_a   1.000
_cell.length_b   1.000
_cell.length_c   1.000
_cell.angle_alpha   90.00
_cell.angle_beta   90.00
_cell.angle_gamma   90.00
#
_symmetry.space_group_name_H-M   'P 1'
#
loop_
_entity.id
_entity.type
_entity.pdbx_description
1 polymer ?
#
loop_
_entity_poly.entity_id
_entity_poly.type
_entity_poly.pdbx_seq_one_letter_code
_entity_poly.pdbx_strand_id
1 'polypeptide(L)' 'MSYVDEVYDYVVEKNPAQPEFHQAVREVLESLRVVIEKDEEKYRKEALLERLVTPERQILFRVPWVDDKGQVQV' A
#
# COMPACT_ATOMS: atom_id res chain seq x y z
N MET A 1 -1.80 -18.52 10.03
CA MET A 1 -1.76 -17.44 9.04
C MET A 1 -0.29 -17.12 8.84
N SER A 2 0.18 -16.97 7.60
CA SER A 2 1.57 -16.53 7.38
C SER A 2 1.69 -15.04 7.70
N TYR A 3 2.89 -14.57 8.02
CA TYR A 3 3.13 -13.13 8.20
C TYR A 3 2.71 -12.30 6.97
N VAL A 4 2.85 -12.86 5.77
CA VAL A 4 2.44 -12.24 4.51
C VAL A 4 0.93 -12.02 4.45
N ASP A 5 0.14 -13.03 4.85
CA ASP A 5 -1.33 -12.94 4.84
C ASP A 5 -1.83 -11.91 5.86
N GLU A 6 -1.22 -11.89 7.05
CA GLU A 6 -1.55 -10.92 8.10
C GLU A 6 -1.33 -9.47 7.63
N VAL A 7 -0.22 -9.21 6.93
CA VAL A 7 0.08 -7.87 6.40
C VAL A 7 -0.88 -7.50 5.27
N TYR A 8 -1.24 -8.46 4.41
CA TYR A 8 -2.22 -8.20 3.35
C TYR A 8 -3.59 -7.83 3.91
N ASP A 9 -4.09 -8.58 4.90
CA ASP A 9 -5.37 -8.29 5.56
C ASP A 9 -5.35 -6.91 6.23
N TYR A 10 -4.24 -6.55 6.87
CA TYR A 10 -4.01 -5.21 7.40
C TYR A 10 -4.12 -4.11 6.33
N VAL A 11 -3.52 -4.32 5.15
CA VAL A 11 -3.58 -3.36 4.04
C VAL A 11 -5.01 -3.15 3.54
N VAL A 12 -5.77 -4.24 3.39
CA VAL A 12 -7.17 -4.21 2.94
C VAL A 12 -8.04 -3.46 3.96
N GLU A 13 -7.86 -3.73 5.25
CA GLU A 13 -8.58 -3.06 6.34
C GLU A 13 -8.31 -1.54 6.35
N LYS A 14 -7.04 -1.12 6.18
CA LYS A 14 -6.66 0.30 6.24
C LYS A 14 -7.00 1.10 4.99
N ASN A 15 -7.11 0.45 3.84
CA ASN A 15 -7.29 1.12 2.55
C ASN A 15 -8.51 0.57 1.78
N PRO A 16 -9.71 0.47 2.37
CA PRO A 16 -10.79 -0.38 1.85
C PRO A 16 -11.30 -0.01 0.45
N ALA A 17 -11.12 1.24 0.03
CA ALA A 17 -11.61 1.75 -1.26
C ALA A 17 -10.53 1.81 -2.37
N GLN A 18 -9.42 1.10 -2.22
CA GLN A 18 -8.29 1.13 -3.16
C GLN A 18 -8.01 -0.26 -3.77
N PRO A 19 -8.89 -0.77 -4.64
CA PRO A 19 -8.77 -2.14 -5.16
C PRO A 19 -7.50 -2.35 -6.00
N GLU A 20 -7.06 -1.34 -6.76
CA GLU A 20 -5.81 -1.40 -7.54
C GLU A 20 -4.59 -1.48 -6.63
N PHE A 21 -4.63 -0.79 -5.49
CA PHE A 21 -3.57 -0.86 -4.48
C PHE A 21 -3.53 -2.24 -3.83
N HIS A 22 -4.70 -2.81 -3.48
CA HIS A 22 -4.78 -4.16 -2.91
C HIS A 22 -4.20 -5.20 -3.87
N GLN A 23 -4.57 -5.12 -5.15
CA GLN A 23 -4.06 -6.02 -6.17
C GLN A 23 -2.52 -5.94 -6.26
N ALA A 24 -1.98 -4.73 -6.39
CA ALA A 24 -0.54 -4.54 -6.51
C ALA A 24 0.22 -5.07 -5.27
N VAL A 25 -0.30 -4.80 -4.08
CA VAL A 25 0.30 -5.32 -2.83
C VAL A 25 0.24 -6.83 -2.80
N ARG A 26 -0.88 -7.45 -3.16
CA ARG A 26 -1.04 -8.92 -3.17
C ARG A 26 -0.03 -9.59 -4.09
N GLU A 27 0.09 -9.10 -5.33
CA GLU A 27 1.01 -9.69 -6.32
C GLU A 27 2.47 -9.62 -5.84
N VAL A 28 2.87 -8.47 -5.28
CA VAL A 28 4.23 -8.29 -4.76
C VAL A 28 4.48 -9.16 -3.53
N LEU A 29 3.56 -9.14 -2.55
CA LEU A 29 3.67 -9.92 -1.32
C LEU A 29 3.74 -11.43 -1.59
N GLU A 30 2.96 -11.93 -2.54
CA GLU A 30 2.99 -13.34 -2.93
C GLU A 30 4.34 -13.72 -3.58
N SER A 31 4.91 -12.83 -4.40
CA SER A 31 6.25 -13.06 -4.97
C SER A 31 7.37 -13.08 -3.92
N LEU A 32 7.21 -12.32 -2.82
CA LEU A 32 8.17 -12.23 -1.72
C LEU A 32 8.00 -13.36 -0.70
N ARG A 33 6.87 -14.06 -0.70
CA ARG A 33 6.50 -15.09 0.30
C ARG A 33 7.62 -16.09 0.55
N VAL A 34 8.22 -16.64 -0.51
CA VAL A 34 9.30 -17.65 -0.41
C VAL A 34 10.51 -17.13 0.38
N VAL A 35 10.86 -15.86 0.23
CA VAL A 35 12.00 -15.24 0.93
C VAL A 35 11.63 -14.90 2.36
N ILE A 36 10.41 -14.39 2.58
CA ILE A 36 9.92 -14.03 3.91
C ILE A 36 9.76 -15.26 4.80
N GLU A 37 9.13 -16.32 4.29
CA GLU A 37 8.90 -17.56 5.07
C GLU A 37 10.20 -18.27 5.42
N LYS A 38 11.28 -18.08 4.65
CA LYS A 38 12.60 -18.66 4.94
C LYS A 38 13.26 -18.05 6.19
N ASP A 39 12.94 -16.79 6.53
CA ASP A 39 13.52 -16.07 7.68
C ASP A 39 12.48 -15.13 8.30
N GLU A 40 11.30 -15.68 8.61
CA GLU A 40 10.13 -14.89 9.01
C GLU A 40 10.39 -14.09 10.30
N GLU A 41 11.06 -14.71 11.29
CA GLU A 41 11.34 -14.08 12.59
C GLU A 41 12.12 -12.77 12.44
N LYS A 42 13.13 -12.76 11.56
CA LYS A 42 13.95 -11.57 11.29
C LYS A 42 13.11 -10.44 10.70
N TYR A 43 12.33 -10.73 9.65
CA TYR A 43 11.54 -9.71 8.96
C TYR A 43 10.39 -9.17 9.82
N ARG A 44 9.75 -10.05 10.59
CA ARG A 44 8.68 -9.68 11.52
C ARG A 44 9.21 -8.82 12.67
N LYS A 45 10.40 -9.13 13.20
CA LYS A 45 11.04 -8.33 14.27
C LYS A 45 11.28 -6.87 13.88
N GLU A 46 11.53 -6.60 12.60
CA GLU A 46 11.77 -5.25 12.09
C GLU A 46 10.51 -4.57 11.52
N ALA A 47 9.34 -5.24 11.61
CA ALA A 47 8.09 -4.82 10.98
C ALA A 47 8.29 -4.41 9.52
N LEU A 48 9.11 -5.18 8.78
CA LEU A 48 9.60 -4.76 7.46
C LEU A 48 8.47 -4.64 6.46
N LEU A 49 7.55 -5.61 6.44
CA LEU A 49 6.46 -5.61 5.47
C LEU A 49 5.44 -4.52 5.76
N GLU A 50 5.12 -4.25 7.03
CA GLU A 50 4.21 -3.16 7.44
C GLU A 50 4.74 -1.80 7.01
N ARG A 51 6.06 -1.57 7.18
CA ARG A 51 6.73 -0.35 6.74
C ARG A 51 6.77 -0.23 5.23
N LEU A 52 6.94 -1.35 4.51
CA LEU A 52 7.01 -1.36 3.06
C LEU A 52 5.66 -1.02 2.41
N VAL A 53 4.56 -1.55 2.96
CA VAL A 53 3.21 -1.30 2.42
C VAL A 53 2.62 0.03 2.88
N THR A 54 3.24 0.70 3.86
CA THR A 54 2.80 2.00 4.37
C THR A 54 3.64 3.11 3.77
N PRO A 55 3.06 4.05 3.00
CA PRO A 55 3.82 5.16 2.44
C PRO A 55 4.34 6.07 3.56
N GLU A 56 5.60 6.51 3.46
CA GLU A 56 6.20 7.43 4.43
C GLU A 56 5.49 8.79 4.47
N ARG A 57 4.95 9.24 3.33
CA ARG A 57 4.19 10.49 3.22
C ARG A 57 3.21 10.41 2.05
N GLN A 58 2.00 10.92 2.28
CA GLN A 58 1.02 11.19 1.24
C GLN A 58 0.69 12.69 1.26
N ILE A 59 0.61 13.32 0.09
CA ILE A 59 0.27 14.74 -0.05
C ILE A 59 -0.91 14.84 -1.00
N LEU A 60 -2.03 15.33 -0.49
CA LEU A 60 -3.22 15.64 -1.28
C LEU A 60 -3.42 17.15 -1.22
N PHE A 61 -3.62 17.77 -2.38
CA PHE A 61 -3.77 19.22 -2.48
C PHE A 61 -4.70 19.58 -3.64
N ARG A 62 -5.33 20.74 -3.52
CA ARG A 62 -6.24 21.29 -4.52
C ARG A 62 -5.43 21.92 -5.66
N VAL A 63 -5.84 21.71 -6.91
CA VAL A 63 -5.21 22.30 -8.10
C VAL A 63 -6.24 23.12 -8.87
N PRO A 64 -6.57 24.33 -8.42
CA PRO A 64 -7.52 25.17 -9.15
C PRO A 64 -6.89 25.68 -10.45
N TRP A 65 -7.64 25.64 -11.53
CA TRP A 65 -7.21 26.15 -12.84
C TRP A 65 -8.39 26.80 -13.57
N VAL A 66 -8.11 27.52 -14.66
CA VAL A 66 -9.14 28.20 -15.47
C VAL A 66 -9.10 27.60 -16.87
N ASP A 67 -10.26 27.20 -17.38
CA ASP A 67 -10.37 26.65 -18.73
C ASP A 67 -10.38 27.74 -19.82
N ASP A 68 -10.36 27.32 -21.08
CA ASP A 68 -10.35 28.23 -22.24
C ASP A 68 -11.59 29.13 -22.33
N LYS A 69 -12.68 28.79 -21.63
CA LYS A 69 -13.92 29.60 -21.55
C LYS A 69 -13.92 30.55 -20.34
N GLY A 70 -12.82 30.61 -19.59
CA GLY A 70 -12.71 31.42 -18.38
C GLY A 70 -13.41 30.82 -17.15
N GLN A 71 -13.82 29.54 -17.19
CA GLN A 71 -14.50 28.90 -16.05
C GLN A 71 -13.47 28.29 -15.09
N VAL A 72 -13.68 28.53 -13.78
CA VAL A 72 -12.82 27.98 -12.73
C VAL A 72 -13.13 26.50 -12.52
N GLN A 73 -12.08 25.69 -12.56
CA GLN A 73 -12.08 24.25 -12.28
C GLN A 73 -11.22 24.00 -11.04
N VAL A 74 -11.47 22.88 -10.35
CA VAL A 74 -10.82 22.51 -9.09
C VAL A 74 -10.30 21.09 -9.13
#